data_AF-A0A1W9UEN4-F1
#
_entry.id   AF-A0A1W9UEN4-F1
#
_cell.length_a   1.000
_cell.length_b   1.000
_cell.length_c   1.000
_cell.angle_alpha   90.00
_cell.angle_beta   90.00
_cell.angle_gamma   90.00
#
_symmetry.space_group_name_H-M   'P 1'
#
loop_
_entity.id
_entity.type
_entity.pdbx_description
1 polymer ?
#
loop_
_entity_poly.entity_id
_entity_poly.type
_entity_poly.pdbx_seq_one_letter_code
_entity_poly.pdbx_strand_id
1 'polypeptide(L)'
;MSLWGGLLKLGYRLQRHRIGPLALGYWPLLTGLLLAGIPCLLNLNRVPTWPYALALSVVGVALVSITLSARPAGYIRFEQDESLAAHLHPDVPPIEPDEKVSVRATGILEVRTERHYFVEAEANFATMETREHIVMARIPLSRMWLVARSSKDDAGWWYAFVNPAHIRSIQTGRLHHGLRPRPALKIEYQRRRLIEGKKKTKEIISDETIYLSVANPLTLHRLLENLVRDAGRQDKRQQYVPL
;
A
#
# COMPACT_ATOMS: atom_id res chain seq x y z
N MET A 1 10.56 -15.16 11.29
CA MET A 1 10.66 -13.72 10.95
C MET A 1 10.97 -13.60 9.47
N SER A 2 10.30 -12.71 8.73
CA SER A 2 10.51 -12.57 7.28
C SER A 2 11.53 -11.47 6.99
N LEU A 3 12.77 -11.87 6.64
CA LEU A 3 13.82 -10.92 6.19
C LEU A 3 13.36 -10.14 4.96
N TRP A 4 12.66 -10.83 4.04
CA TRP A 4 12.11 -10.24 2.83
C TRP A 4 11.13 -9.12 3.12
N GLY A 5 10.18 -9.33 4.05
CA GLY A 5 9.26 -8.28 4.46
C GLY A 5 9.98 -7.06 5.05
N GLY A 6 11.08 -7.27 5.77
CA GLY A 6 11.96 -6.20 6.24
C GLY A 6 12.55 -5.36 5.10
N LEU A 7 13.07 -6.00 4.06
CA LEU A 7 13.62 -5.33 2.87
C LEU A 7 12.54 -4.55 2.11
N LEU A 8 11.35 -5.12 1.93
CA LEU A 8 10.23 -4.44 1.28
C LEU A 8 9.82 -3.17 2.05
N LYS A 9 9.73 -3.27 3.39
CA LYS A 9 9.42 -2.14 4.26
C LYS A 9 10.49 -1.05 4.23
N LEU A 10 11.77 -1.44 4.20
CA LEU A 10 12.87 -0.50 4.05
C LEU A 10 12.81 0.20 2.69
N GLY A 11 12.63 -0.56 1.61
CA GLY A 11 12.50 -0.03 0.25
C GLY A 11 11.36 0.98 0.13
N TYR A 12 10.19 0.65 0.69
CA TYR A 12 9.04 1.57 0.73
C TYR A 12 9.37 2.87 1.49
N ARG A 13 10.00 2.77 2.67
CA ARG A 13 10.38 3.95 3.47
C ARG A 13 11.40 4.83 2.75
N LEU A 14 12.39 4.24 2.09
CA LEU A 14 13.42 4.96 1.33
C LEU A 14 12.85 5.67 0.11
N GLN A 15 11.83 5.09 -0.54
CA GLN A 15 11.16 5.73 -1.68
C GLN A 15 10.27 6.89 -1.22
N ARG A 16 9.57 6.72 -0.10
CA ARG A 16 8.56 7.69 0.37
C ARG A 16 9.15 8.92 1.06
N HIS A 17 10.31 8.79 1.70
CA HIS A 17 10.98 9.91 2.33
C HIS A 17 11.90 10.60 1.32
N ARG A 18 11.89 11.93 1.33
CA ARG A 18 12.69 12.77 0.44
C ARG A 18 13.57 13.72 1.23
N ILE A 19 14.71 14.06 0.66
CA ILE A 19 15.53 15.20 1.08
C ILE A 19 15.59 16.12 -0.14
N GLY A 20 14.90 17.27 -0.04
CA GLY A 20 14.66 18.14 -1.20
C GLY A 20 13.83 17.42 -2.28
N PRO A 21 14.24 17.49 -3.57
CA PRO A 21 13.49 16.89 -4.66
C PRO A 21 13.71 15.37 -4.80
N LEU A 22 14.79 14.83 -4.21
CA LEU A 22 15.22 13.44 -4.41
C LEU A 22 14.74 12.51 -3.28
N ALA A 23 14.31 11.30 -3.64
CA ALA A 23 13.99 10.26 -2.66
C ALA A 23 15.26 9.79 -1.93
N LEU A 24 15.10 9.42 -0.66
CA LEU A 24 16.19 9.05 0.24
C LEU A 24 17.01 7.87 -0.30
N GLY A 25 16.38 6.95 -1.04
CA GLY A 25 17.05 5.81 -1.67
C GLY A 25 18.16 6.18 -2.66
N TYR A 26 18.15 7.38 -3.25
CA TYR A 26 19.15 7.82 -4.23
C TYR A 26 20.35 8.55 -3.61
N TRP A 27 20.24 8.97 -2.34
CA TRP A 27 21.28 9.78 -1.70
C TRP A 27 22.63 9.07 -1.56
N PRO A 28 22.69 7.80 -1.12
CA PRO A 28 23.98 7.10 -0.98
C PRO A 28 24.75 7.01 -2.29
N LEU A 29 24.04 6.81 -3.42
CA LEU A 29 24.63 6.79 -4.76
C LEU A 29 25.18 8.17 -5.14
N LEU A 30 24.42 9.23 -4.89
CA LEU A 30 24.84 10.60 -5.18
C LEU A 30 26.05 11.00 -4.31
N THR A 31 26.04 10.66 -3.01
CA THR A 31 27.18 10.92 -2.13
C THR A 31 28.43 10.13 -2.52
N GLY A 32 28.27 8.87 -2.95
CA GLY A 32 29.39 8.06 -3.46
C GLY A 32 30.02 8.68 -4.70
N LEU A 33 29.18 9.15 -5.64
CA LEU A 33 29.63 9.81 -6.86
C LEU A 33 30.32 11.15 -6.57
N LEU A 34 29.79 11.95 -5.64
CA LEU A 34 30.43 13.21 -5.22
C LEU A 34 31.77 12.96 -4.51
N LEU A 35 31.85 11.99 -3.61
CA LEU A 35 33.09 11.66 -2.89
C LEU A 35 34.17 11.06 -3.81
N ALA A 36 33.78 10.38 -4.88
CA ALA A 36 34.70 9.95 -5.93
C ALA A 36 35.12 11.12 -6.84
N GLY A 37 34.15 11.94 -7.25
CA GLY A 37 34.34 12.98 -8.27
C GLY A 37 35.09 14.22 -7.78
N ILE A 38 34.79 14.71 -6.57
CA ILE A 38 35.37 15.97 -6.05
C ILE A 38 36.90 15.87 -5.88
N PRO A 39 37.48 14.83 -5.25
CA PRO A 39 38.93 14.72 -5.13
C PRO A 39 39.63 14.58 -6.48
N CYS A 40 39.00 13.90 -7.43
CA CYS A 40 39.48 13.77 -8.80
C CYS A 40 39.51 15.14 -9.50
N LEU A 41 38.44 15.93 -9.39
CA LEU A 41 38.35 17.28 -9.98
C LEU A 41 39.33 18.28 -9.36
N LEU A 42 39.56 18.19 -8.05
CA LEU A 42 40.43 19.13 -7.34
C LEU A 42 41.90 18.68 -7.28
N ASN A 43 42.24 17.53 -7.89
CA ASN A 43 43.58 16.93 -7.84
C ASN A 43 44.12 16.72 -6.41
N LEU A 44 43.24 16.44 -5.44
CA LEU A 44 43.59 16.17 -4.04
C LEU A 44 44.02 14.70 -3.84
N ASN A 45 44.92 14.20 -4.68
CA ASN A 45 45.37 12.80 -4.69
C ASN A 45 46.20 12.38 -3.45
N ARG A 46 46.31 13.25 -2.43
CA ARG A 46 47.09 12.98 -1.21
C ARG A 46 46.38 12.11 -0.19
N VAL A 47 45.04 12.01 -0.25
CA VAL A 47 44.26 11.16 0.67
C VAL A 47 43.57 10.08 -0.15
N PRO A 48 43.76 8.78 0.16
CA PRO A 48 43.07 7.69 -0.53
C PRO A 48 41.59 7.66 -0.13
N THR A 49 40.78 8.53 -0.74
CA THR A 49 39.33 8.60 -0.54
C THR A 49 38.57 7.55 -1.35
N TRP A 50 39.22 6.95 -2.36
CA TRP A 50 38.62 5.99 -3.29
C TRP A 50 38.00 4.74 -2.62
N PRO A 51 38.54 4.15 -1.54
CA PRO A 51 37.92 2.97 -0.93
C PRO A 51 36.57 3.31 -0.30
N TYR A 52 36.46 4.47 0.35
CA TYR A 52 35.21 4.96 0.94
C TYR A 52 34.18 5.28 -0.13
N ALA A 53 34.61 5.91 -1.22
CA ALA A 53 33.73 6.20 -2.35
C ALA A 53 33.22 4.93 -3.02
N LEU A 54 34.07 3.91 -3.19
CA LEU A 54 33.68 2.59 -3.70
C LEU A 54 32.69 1.92 -2.74
N ALA A 55 32.98 1.87 -1.44
CA ALA A 55 32.09 1.26 -0.45
C ALA A 55 30.71 1.94 -0.42
N LEU A 56 30.65 3.28 -0.41
CA LEU A 56 29.38 4.02 -0.45
C LEU A 56 28.63 3.82 -1.77
N SER A 57 29.34 3.72 -2.89
CA SER A 57 28.74 3.44 -4.20
C SER A 57 28.13 2.05 -4.24
N VAL A 58 28.82 1.03 -3.71
CA VAL A 58 28.30 -0.34 -3.60
C VAL A 58 27.04 -0.37 -2.73
N VAL A 59 27.06 0.29 -1.57
CA VAL A 59 25.88 0.40 -0.70
C VAL A 59 24.73 1.12 -1.40
N GLY A 60 25.01 2.22 -2.13
CA GLY A 60 24.01 2.95 -2.89
C GLY A 60 23.38 2.12 -4.01
N VAL A 61 24.19 1.40 -4.78
CA VAL A 61 23.70 0.47 -5.81
C VAL A 61 22.84 -0.63 -5.20
N ALA A 62 23.25 -1.19 -4.05
CA ALA A 62 22.47 -2.20 -3.35
C ALA A 62 21.10 -1.66 -2.89
N LEU A 63 21.06 -0.47 -2.28
CA LEU A 63 19.81 0.16 -1.83
C LEU A 63 18.89 0.53 -2.99
N VAL A 64 19.43 1.11 -4.07
CA VAL A 64 18.67 1.41 -5.28
C VAL A 64 18.12 0.11 -5.88
N SER A 65 18.94 -0.93 -6.00
CA SER A 65 18.52 -2.25 -6.48
C SER A 65 17.37 -2.84 -5.64
N ILE A 66 17.43 -2.74 -4.31
CA ILE A 66 16.33 -3.16 -3.42
C ILE A 66 15.06 -2.34 -3.71
N THR A 67 15.16 -1.02 -3.84
CA THR A 67 13.97 -0.17 -4.10
C THR A 67 13.35 -0.42 -5.47
N LEU A 68 14.16 -0.68 -6.50
CA LEU A 68 13.71 -0.95 -7.87
C LEU A 68 13.13 -2.35 -7.99
N SER A 69 13.76 -3.35 -7.39
CA SER A 69 13.24 -4.74 -7.41
C SER A 69 11.96 -4.91 -6.60
N ALA A 70 11.75 -4.13 -5.54
CA ALA A 70 10.53 -4.17 -4.74
C ALA A 70 9.34 -3.43 -5.38
N ARG A 71 9.59 -2.55 -6.35
CA ARG A 71 8.58 -1.66 -6.94
C ARG A 71 7.50 -2.41 -7.76
N PRO A 72 7.83 -3.39 -8.63
CA PRO A 72 6.83 -4.18 -9.35
C PRO A 72 5.90 -4.96 -8.41
N ALA A 73 6.40 -5.38 -7.25
CA ALA A 73 5.62 -6.08 -6.23
C ALA A 73 4.80 -5.15 -5.32
N GLY A 74 4.84 -3.83 -5.53
CA GLY A 74 4.15 -2.87 -4.67
C GLY A 74 4.67 -2.86 -3.23
N TYR A 75 5.93 -3.25 -3.00
CA TYR A 75 6.53 -3.34 -1.65
C TYR A 75 5.77 -4.26 -0.67
N ILE A 76 5.04 -5.24 -1.20
CA ILE A 76 4.37 -6.29 -0.42
C ILE A 76 4.59 -7.65 -1.06
N ARG A 77 4.42 -8.70 -0.26
CA ARG A 77 4.21 -10.05 -0.75
C ARG A 77 2.97 -10.59 -0.06
N PHE A 78 1.96 -10.94 -0.85
CA PHE A 78 0.77 -11.62 -0.36
C PHE A 78 0.93 -13.12 -0.60
N GLU A 79 0.65 -13.91 0.42
CA GLU A 79 0.67 -15.36 0.36
C GLU A 79 -0.71 -15.85 0.75
N GLN A 80 -1.42 -16.46 -0.22
CA GLN A 80 -2.75 -17.00 0.02
C GLN A 80 -2.68 -18.09 1.07
N ASP A 81 -3.60 -18.05 2.03
CA ASP A 81 -3.68 -19.00 3.14
C ASP A 81 -5.15 -19.23 3.47
N GLU A 82 -5.72 -20.24 2.83
CA GLU A 82 -7.13 -20.63 2.98
C GLU A 82 -7.42 -21.18 4.38
N SER A 83 -6.40 -21.63 5.11
CA SER A 83 -6.60 -22.07 6.49
C SER A 83 -7.12 -20.95 7.38
N LEU A 84 -6.79 -19.69 7.10
CA LEU A 84 -7.34 -18.53 7.80
C LEU A 84 -8.86 -18.37 7.58
N ALA A 85 -9.38 -18.88 6.46
CA ALA A 85 -10.80 -18.94 6.17
C ALA A 85 -11.46 -20.25 6.59
N ALA A 86 -10.72 -21.24 7.10
CA ALA A 86 -11.29 -22.49 7.62
C ALA A 86 -11.60 -22.41 9.11
N HIS A 87 -10.85 -21.60 9.87
CA HIS A 87 -11.03 -21.38 11.31
C HIS A 87 -12.09 -20.31 11.62
N LEU A 88 -13.12 -20.19 10.77
CA LEU A 88 -14.21 -19.25 10.95
C LEU A 88 -15.04 -19.69 12.17
N HIS A 89 -15.19 -18.81 13.14
CA HIS A 89 -16.11 -19.06 14.25
C HIS A 89 -17.53 -18.72 13.78
N PRO A 90 -18.53 -19.59 13.98
CA PRO A 90 -19.89 -19.34 13.50
C PRO A 90 -20.63 -18.19 14.21
N ASP A 91 -20.11 -17.71 15.35
CA ASP A 91 -20.82 -16.76 16.22
C ASP A 91 -20.20 -15.35 16.25
N VAL A 92 -19.56 -14.91 15.16
CA VAL A 92 -18.94 -13.59 15.17
C VAL A 92 -19.98 -12.51 14.83
N PRO A 93 -20.11 -11.46 15.66
CA PRO A 93 -21.11 -10.43 15.41
C PRO A 93 -20.82 -9.72 14.08
N PRO A 94 -21.86 -9.46 13.28
CA PRO A 94 -21.70 -8.73 12.02
C PRO A 94 -21.12 -7.33 12.27
N ILE A 95 -20.51 -6.74 11.24
CA ILE A 95 -20.10 -5.34 11.29
C ILE A 95 -21.36 -4.49 11.15
N GLU A 96 -21.61 -3.62 12.12
CA GLU A 96 -22.74 -2.69 12.05
C GLU A 96 -22.47 -1.59 11.02
N PRO A 97 -23.51 -1.01 10.38
CA PRO A 97 -23.34 0.18 9.57
C PRO A 97 -22.62 1.28 10.35
N ASP A 98 -21.67 1.96 9.71
CA ASP A 98 -20.80 3.00 10.27
C ASP A 98 -19.86 2.55 11.41
N GLU A 99 -19.87 1.27 11.79
CA GLU A 99 -18.87 0.71 12.70
C GLU A 99 -17.47 0.81 12.07
N LYS A 100 -16.55 1.49 12.76
CA LYS A 100 -15.17 1.66 12.31
C LYS A 100 -14.30 0.54 12.84
N VAL A 101 -13.88 -0.34 11.94
CA VAL A 101 -12.97 -1.44 12.22
C VAL A 101 -11.54 -1.02 11.88
N SER A 102 -10.64 -1.05 12.86
CA SER A 102 -9.23 -0.69 12.62
C SER A 102 -8.51 -1.74 11.78
N VAL A 103 -7.92 -1.31 10.67
CA VAL A 103 -7.20 -2.14 9.70
C VAL A 103 -5.91 -1.44 9.26
N ARG A 104 -5.07 -2.14 8.49
CA ARG A 104 -4.05 -1.50 7.66
C ARG A 104 -4.37 -1.76 6.20
N ALA A 105 -4.34 -0.70 5.40
CA ALA A 105 -4.65 -0.76 3.98
C ALA A 105 -3.36 -0.69 3.14
N THR A 106 -3.28 -1.55 2.13
CA THR A 106 -2.31 -1.44 1.05
C THR A 106 -3.05 -1.41 -0.28
N GLY A 107 -2.77 -0.44 -1.14
CA GLY A 107 -3.48 -0.27 -2.40
C GLY A 107 -3.46 1.17 -2.88
N ILE A 108 -4.17 1.43 -3.97
CA ILE A 108 -4.40 2.79 -4.45
C ILE A 108 -5.51 3.40 -3.60
N LEU A 109 -5.21 4.50 -2.93
CA LEU A 109 -6.20 5.33 -2.25
C LEU A 109 -6.30 6.68 -2.96
N GLU A 110 -7.43 7.35 -2.81
CA GLU A 110 -7.75 8.59 -3.49
C GLU A 110 -8.27 9.65 -2.52
N VAL A 111 -7.91 10.89 -2.82
CA VAL A 111 -8.53 12.08 -2.24
C VAL A 111 -8.75 13.08 -3.38
N ARG A 112 -10.00 13.52 -3.56
CA ARG A 112 -10.42 14.37 -4.68
C ARG A 112 -10.08 13.75 -6.04
N THR A 113 -9.04 14.24 -6.72
CA THR A 113 -8.58 13.77 -8.03
C THR A 113 -7.25 13.03 -7.96
N GLU A 114 -6.56 13.09 -6.82
CA GLU A 114 -5.21 12.55 -6.60
C GLU A 114 -5.28 11.08 -6.19
N ARG A 115 -4.42 10.25 -6.76
CA ARG A 115 -4.37 8.81 -6.52
C ARG A 115 -2.97 8.39 -6.14
N HIS A 116 -2.82 7.85 -4.95
CA HIS A 116 -1.51 7.48 -4.41
C HIS A 116 -1.57 6.03 -3.91
N TYR A 117 -0.50 5.30 -4.19
CA TYR A 117 -0.34 3.93 -3.70
C TYR A 117 0.28 3.97 -2.31
N PHE A 118 -0.41 3.37 -1.33
CA PHE A 118 0.07 3.27 0.04
C PHE A 118 0.25 1.82 0.46
N VAL A 119 1.17 1.60 1.38
CA VAL A 119 1.50 0.27 1.90
C VAL A 119 1.37 0.27 3.42
N GLU A 120 0.56 -0.64 3.93
CA GLU A 120 0.24 -0.83 5.34
C GLU A 120 -0.11 0.47 6.08
N ALA A 121 -0.82 1.37 5.39
CA ALA A 121 -1.31 2.61 5.97
C ALA A 121 -2.35 2.32 7.06
N GLU A 122 -2.26 3.02 8.19
CA GLU A 122 -3.24 2.89 9.27
C GLU A 122 -4.59 3.42 8.80
N ALA A 123 -5.59 2.56 8.85
CA ALA A 123 -6.89 2.83 8.26
C ALA A 123 -8.03 2.30 9.12
N ASN A 124 -9.23 2.78 8.81
CA ASN A 124 -10.48 2.24 9.33
C ASN A 124 -11.30 1.74 8.14
N PHE A 125 -11.84 0.53 8.27
CA PHE A 125 -12.87 0.00 7.40
C PHE A 125 -14.23 0.31 8.01
N ALA A 126 -15.16 0.79 7.20
CA ALA A 126 -16.55 0.97 7.60
C ALA A 126 -17.47 0.53 6.46
N THR A 127 -18.65 0.02 6.81
CA THR A 127 -19.72 -0.27 5.84
C THR A 127 -20.79 0.78 5.99
N MET A 128 -21.10 1.50 4.92
CA MET A 128 -22.15 2.50 4.92
C MET A 128 -23.54 1.83 4.92
N GLU A 129 -24.59 2.59 5.21
CA GLU A 129 -25.98 2.10 5.12
C GLU A 129 -26.32 1.53 3.73
N THR A 130 -25.75 2.12 2.68
CA THR A 130 -25.87 1.66 1.27
C THR A 130 -25.14 0.35 0.98
N ARG A 131 -24.48 -0.25 1.98
CA ARG A 131 -23.56 -1.39 1.86
C ARG A 131 -22.28 -1.09 1.07
N GLU A 132 -22.00 0.17 0.77
CA GLU A 132 -20.69 0.52 0.23
C GLU A 132 -19.63 0.43 1.33
N HIS A 133 -18.49 -0.18 1.00
CA HIS A 133 -17.39 -0.31 1.93
C HIS A 133 -16.39 0.82 1.71
N ILE A 134 -16.03 1.52 2.79
CA ILE A 134 -15.09 2.62 2.75
C ILE A 134 -13.87 2.26 3.59
N VAL A 135 -12.70 2.40 3.00
CA VAL A 135 -11.41 2.29 3.67
C VAL A 135 -10.83 3.69 3.80
N MET A 136 -10.71 4.17 5.03
CA MET A 136 -10.24 5.52 5.37
C MET A 136 -8.85 5.42 6.00
N ALA A 137 -7.81 5.77 5.25
CA ALA A 137 -6.44 5.78 5.77
C ALA A 137 -6.03 7.18 6.23
N ARG A 138 -5.39 7.27 7.39
CA ARG A 138 -4.74 8.50 7.86
C ARG A 138 -3.24 8.39 7.66
N ILE A 139 -2.70 9.26 6.82
CA ILE A 139 -1.27 9.37 6.59
C ILE A 139 -0.71 10.51 7.44
N PRO A 140 0.12 10.22 8.47
CA PRO A 140 0.81 11.25 9.21
C PRO A 140 2.00 11.81 8.40
N LEU A 141 2.36 13.06 8.67
CA LEU A 141 3.67 13.57 8.30
C LEU A 141 4.74 12.80 9.08
N SER A 142 5.63 12.11 8.38
CA SER A 142 6.71 11.36 9.00
C SER A 142 8.08 11.96 8.69
N ARG A 143 9.02 11.76 9.62
CA ARG A 143 10.44 12.10 9.45
C ARG A 143 11.26 10.83 9.61
N MET A 144 12.20 10.61 8.71
CA MET A 144 13.18 9.53 8.78
C MET A 144 14.56 10.12 9.06
N TRP A 145 15.18 9.66 10.14
CA TRP A 145 16.50 10.12 10.63
C TRP A 145 16.61 11.65 10.77
N LEU A 146 15.51 12.33 11.13
CA LEU A 146 15.41 13.80 11.30
C LEU A 146 15.68 14.65 10.05
N VAL A 147 16.30 14.11 9.00
CA VAL A 147 16.66 14.84 7.76
C VAL A 147 15.61 14.65 6.67
N ALA A 148 15.12 13.42 6.48
CA ALA A 148 14.21 13.11 5.38
C ALA A 148 12.75 13.23 5.81
N ARG A 149 11.91 13.85 4.97
CA ARG A 149 10.50 14.10 5.26
C ARG A 149 9.61 13.36 4.25
N SER A 150 8.44 12.90 4.68
CA SER A 150 7.40 12.47 3.74
C SER A 150 6.92 13.67 2.92
N SER A 151 6.38 13.43 1.72
CA SER A 151 5.74 14.51 0.95
C SER A 151 4.59 15.11 1.76
N LYS A 152 4.43 16.44 1.69
CA LYS A 152 3.27 17.11 2.30
C LYS A 152 1.98 16.73 1.58
N ASP A 153 2.06 16.49 0.28
CA ASP A 153 0.93 16.13 -0.57
C ASP A 153 0.34 14.76 -0.18
N ASP A 154 1.19 13.86 0.35
CA ASP A 154 0.74 12.56 0.83
C ASP A 154 0.02 12.63 2.18
N ALA A 155 0.16 13.70 2.96
CA ALA A 155 -0.31 13.76 4.33
C ALA A 155 -1.80 14.11 4.41
N GLY A 156 -2.54 13.40 5.27
CA GLY A 156 -3.99 13.62 5.45
C GLY A 156 -4.80 12.35 5.37
N TRP A 157 -6.07 12.50 5.00
CA TRP A 157 -7.02 11.41 4.85
C TRP A 157 -7.12 10.97 3.40
N TRP A 158 -7.07 9.66 3.19
CA TRP A 158 -7.16 9.00 1.89
C TRP A 158 -8.22 7.91 1.94
N TYR A 159 -8.92 7.72 0.83
CA TYR A 159 -10.12 6.88 0.78
C TYR A 159 -10.02 5.85 -0.35
N ALA A 160 -10.49 4.64 -0.09
CA ALA A 160 -10.90 3.71 -1.13
C ALA A 160 -12.36 3.32 -0.91
N PHE A 161 -13.14 3.41 -1.98
CA PHE A 161 -14.54 3.05 -2.00
C PHE A 161 -14.67 1.74 -2.77
N VAL A 162 -15.15 0.71 -2.10
CA VAL A 162 -15.35 -0.62 -2.67
C VAL A 162 -16.85 -0.88 -2.70
N ASN A 163 -17.42 -0.82 -3.90
CA ASN A 163 -18.82 -1.19 -4.10
C ASN A 163 -18.92 -2.73 -4.16
N PRO A 164 -19.79 -3.36 -3.36
CA PRO A 164 -19.92 -4.83 -3.34
C PRO A 164 -20.23 -5.43 -4.71
N ALA A 165 -21.00 -4.72 -5.55
CA ALA A 165 -21.38 -5.17 -6.89
C ALA A 165 -20.19 -5.26 -7.86
N HIS A 166 -19.08 -4.61 -7.53
CA HIS A 166 -17.88 -4.60 -8.36
C HIS A 166 -16.75 -5.47 -7.82
N ILE A 167 -16.96 -6.15 -6.67
CA ILE A 167 -15.98 -7.09 -6.14
C ILE A 167 -15.93 -8.31 -7.06
N ARG A 168 -14.74 -8.62 -7.57
CA ARG A 168 -14.48 -9.78 -8.43
C ARG A 168 -13.98 -10.98 -7.65
N SER A 169 -13.09 -10.75 -6.70
CA SER A 169 -12.50 -11.82 -5.89
C SER A 169 -12.14 -11.32 -4.50
N ILE A 170 -12.28 -12.20 -3.51
CA ILE A 170 -11.83 -11.99 -2.14
C ILE A 170 -10.98 -13.21 -1.79
N GLN A 171 -9.72 -12.98 -1.40
CA GLN A 171 -8.80 -14.04 -1.00
C GLN A 171 -8.28 -13.76 0.40
N THR A 172 -8.22 -14.80 1.23
CA THR A 172 -7.58 -14.73 2.55
C THR A 172 -6.12 -15.14 2.44
N GLY A 173 -5.27 -14.54 3.28
CA GLY A 173 -3.86 -14.86 3.28
C GLY A 173 -3.06 -14.10 4.31
N ARG A 174 -1.75 -14.08 4.10
CA ARG A 174 -0.79 -13.35 4.91
C ARG A 174 -0.10 -12.29 4.08
N LEU A 175 -0.09 -11.06 4.59
CA LEU A 175 0.64 -9.95 4.00
C LEU A 175 2.02 -9.85 4.67
N HIS A 176 3.07 -9.92 3.86
CA HIS A 176 4.46 -9.75 4.28
C HIS A 176 4.91 -8.31 3.99
N HIS A 177 4.92 -7.48 5.03
CA HIS A 177 5.52 -6.15 5.04
C HIS A 177 6.09 -5.87 6.44
N GLY A 178 7.42 -5.84 6.56
CA GLY A 178 8.13 -5.90 7.84
C GLY A 178 8.43 -7.34 8.31
N LEU A 179 8.89 -7.46 9.56
CA LEU A 179 9.45 -8.72 10.09
C LEU A 179 8.41 -9.78 10.46
N ARG A 180 7.16 -9.35 10.69
CA ARG A 180 6.05 -10.21 11.13
C ARG A 180 4.94 -10.16 10.07
N PRO A 181 4.64 -11.27 9.39
CA PRO A 181 3.49 -11.31 8.49
C PRO A 181 2.20 -11.12 9.27
N ARG A 182 1.19 -10.53 8.63
CA ARG A 182 -0.11 -10.25 9.25
C ARG A 182 -1.22 -10.94 8.48
N PRO A 183 -2.27 -11.47 9.14
CA PRO A 183 -3.46 -11.95 8.46
C PRO A 183 -4.06 -10.80 7.63
N ALA A 184 -4.43 -11.10 6.39
CA ALA A 184 -4.91 -10.11 5.45
C ALA A 184 -5.95 -10.65 4.47
N LEU A 185 -6.78 -9.75 3.98
CA LEU A 185 -7.68 -9.96 2.85
C LEU A 185 -7.09 -9.27 1.63
N LYS A 186 -7.10 -9.94 0.49
CA LYS A 186 -6.90 -9.35 -0.83
C LYS A 186 -8.27 -9.23 -1.49
N ILE A 187 -8.65 -8.01 -1.87
CA ILE A 187 -9.92 -7.71 -2.51
C ILE A 187 -9.60 -7.15 -3.89
N GLU A 188 -10.03 -7.84 -4.93
CA GLU A 188 -9.98 -7.36 -6.31
C GLU A 188 -11.35 -6.85 -6.71
N TYR A 189 -11.42 -5.62 -7.21
CA TYR A 189 -12.67 -4.99 -7.59
C TYR A 189 -12.51 -4.09 -8.81
N GLN A 190 -13.60 -3.91 -9.54
CA GLN A 190 -13.68 -2.92 -10.61
C GLN A 190 -13.99 -1.55 -10.03
N ARG A 191 -13.22 -0.55 -10.44
CA ARG A 191 -13.53 0.83 -10.15
C ARG A 191 -13.96 1.55 -11.41
N ARG A 192 -15.15 2.15 -11.36
CA ARG A 192 -15.67 3.02 -12.41
C ARG A 192 -15.37 4.46 -12.04
N ARG A 193 -14.71 5.19 -12.94
CA ARG A 193 -14.39 6.60 -12.74
C ARG A 193 -14.87 7.40 -13.94
N LEU A 194 -15.59 8.48 -13.68
CA LEU A 194 -15.91 9.48 -14.69
C LEU A 194 -14.74 10.46 -14.73
N ILE A 195 -14.05 10.52 -15.87
CA ILE A 195 -13.04 11.55 -16.12
C ILE A 195 -13.70 12.59 -17.02
N GLU A 196 -13.88 13.79 -16.47
CA GLU A 196 -14.33 14.96 -17.22
C GLU A 196 -13.23 15.43 -18.17
N GLY A 197 -13.40 15.17 -19.46
CA GLY A 197 -12.60 15.78 -20.51
C GLY A 197 -13.23 17.08 -21.01
N LYS A 198 -12.43 17.95 -21.63
CA LYS A 198 -12.87 19.27 -22.18
C LYS A 198 -14.09 19.23 -23.12
N LYS A 199 -14.47 18.06 -23.66
CA LYS A 199 -15.59 17.91 -24.59
C LYS A 199 -16.56 16.76 -24.28
N LYS A 200 -16.14 15.74 -23.52
CA LYS A 200 -16.96 14.57 -23.16
C LYS A 200 -16.46 13.96 -21.85
N THR A 201 -17.39 13.57 -20.99
CA THR A 201 -17.12 12.72 -19.82
C THR A 201 -16.87 11.30 -20.31
N LYS A 202 -15.69 10.75 -20.00
CA LYS A 202 -15.34 9.37 -20.33
C LYS A 202 -15.36 8.52 -19.06
N GLU A 203 -16.12 7.44 -19.08
CA GLU A 203 -16.06 6.42 -18.04
C GLU A 203 -14.83 5.53 -18.27
N ILE A 204 -13.98 5.43 -17.26
CA ILE A 204 -12.84 4.51 -17.22
C ILE A 204 -13.14 3.45 -16.17
N ILE A 205 -13.14 2.20 -16.60
CA ILE A 205 -13.22 1.03 -15.73
C ILE A 205 -11.79 0.53 -15.55
N SER A 206 -11.32 0.48 -14.31
CA SER A 206 -10.00 -0.05 -13.96
C SER A 206 -10.10 -1.11 -12.89
N ASP A 207 -9.33 -2.18 -13.05
CA ASP A 207 -9.20 -3.21 -12.02
C ASP A 207 -8.23 -2.72 -10.94
N GLU A 208 -8.72 -2.69 -9.71
CA GLU A 208 -7.94 -2.30 -8.55
C GLU A 208 -7.86 -3.47 -7.56
N THR A 209 -6.78 -3.47 -6.79
CA THR A 209 -6.59 -4.42 -5.69
C THR A 209 -6.30 -3.63 -4.43
N ILE A 210 -7.04 -3.95 -3.37
CA ILE A 210 -6.77 -3.47 -2.03
C ILE A 210 -6.52 -4.65 -1.10
N TYR A 211 -5.49 -4.52 -0.28
CA TYR A 211 -5.16 -5.48 0.76
C TYR A 211 -5.48 -4.86 2.11
N LEU A 212 -6.23 -5.58 2.94
CA LEU A 212 -6.58 -5.19 4.29
C LEU A 212 -5.91 -6.16 5.26
N SER A 213 -4.86 -5.71 5.95
CA SER A 213 -4.21 -6.49 7.01
C SER A 213 -4.75 -6.09 8.38
N VAL A 214 -4.91 -7.06 9.28
CA VAL A 214 -5.44 -6.84 10.63
C VAL A 214 -4.50 -7.37 11.69
N ALA A 215 -4.64 -6.85 12.91
CA ALA A 215 -3.88 -7.36 14.05
C ALA A 215 -4.51 -8.63 14.63
N ASN A 216 -5.84 -8.72 14.61
CA ASN A 216 -6.61 -9.80 15.24
C ASN A 216 -7.30 -10.66 14.15
N PRO A 217 -7.09 -12.00 14.15
CA PRO A 217 -7.80 -12.92 13.26
C PRO A 217 -9.32 -12.82 13.33
N LEU A 218 -9.90 -12.52 14.50
CA LEU A 218 -11.35 -12.32 14.65
C LEU A 218 -11.85 -11.15 13.81
N THR A 219 -11.05 -10.07 13.72
CA THR A 219 -11.36 -8.91 12.87
C THR A 219 -11.30 -9.27 11.39
N LEU A 220 -10.36 -10.12 10.99
CA LEU A 220 -10.26 -10.62 9.61
C LEU A 220 -11.56 -11.33 9.23
N HIS A 221 -12.03 -12.18 10.14
CA HIS A 221 -13.22 -12.98 9.97
C HIS A 221 -14.48 -12.09 9.84
N ARG A 222 -14.67 -11.10 10.72
CA ARG A 222 -15.76 -10.10 10.60
C ARG A 222 -15.76 -9.39 9.25
N LEU A 223 -14.59 -8.98 8.79
CA LEU A 223 -14.44 -8.31 7.50
C LEU A 223 -14.79 -9.24 6.34
N LEU A 224 -14.30 -10.48 6.38
CA LEU A 224 -14.56 -11.48 5.34
C LEU A 224 -16.06 -11.77 5.22
N GLU A 225 -16.73 -12.09 6.33
CA GLU A 225 -18.16 -12.39 6.33
C GLU A 225 -18.98 -11.22 5.82
N ASN A 226 -18.65 -10.01 6.25
CA ASN A 226 -19.35 -8.81 5.81
C ASN A 226 -19.20 -8.58 4.28
N LEU A 227 -17.98 -8.71 3.76
CA LEU A 227 -17.70 -8.56 2.33
C LEU A 227 -18.37 -9.66 1.49
N VAL A 228 -18.31 -10.93 1.93
CA VAL A 228 -18.93 -12.06 1.23
C VAL A 228 -20.45 -11.93 1.22
N ARG A 229 -21.05 -11.55 2.36
CA ARG A 229 -22.49 -11.32 2.49
C ARG A 229 -23.00 -10.24 1.53
N ASP A 230 -22.27 -9.14 1.41
CA ASP A 230 -22.68 -8.02 0.56
C ASP A 230 -22.37 -8.26 -0.93
N ALA A 231 -21.30 -9.00 -1.25
CA ALA A 231 -21.03 -9.46 -2.62
C ALA A 231 -22.11 -10.43 -3.13
N GLY A 232 -22.50 -11.43 -2.33
CA GLY A 232 -23.49 -12.43 -2.72
C GLY A 232 -24.94 -11.94 -2.82
N ARG A 233 -25.28 -10.81 -2.17
CA ARG A 233 -26.62 -10.22 -2.24
C ARG A 233 -26.95 -9.55 -3.59
N GLN A 234 -25.93 -9.12 -4.33
CA GLN A 234 -26.12 -8.38 -5.59
C GLN A 234 -26.42 -9.30 -6.77
N ASP A 235 -25.87 -10.51 -6.78
CA ASP A 235 -26.12 -11.52 -7.84
C ASP A 235 -27.62 -11.85 -7.95
N LYS A 236 -28.34 -11.85 -6.82
CA LYS A 236 -29.80 -12.06 -6.77
C LYS A 236 -30.63 -10.85 -7.20
N ARG A 237 -30.10 -9.62 -7.16
CA ARG A 237 -30.84 -8.41 -7.56
C ARG A 237 -30.75 -8.13 -9.06
N GLN A 238 -29.66 -8.53 -9.73
CA GLN A 238 -29.55 -8.39 -11.18
C GLN A 238 -30.47 -9.36 -11.96
N GLN A 239 -30.97 -10.42 -11.33
CA GLN A 239 -31.98 -11.32 -11.90
C GLN A 239 -33.42 -10.77 -11.91
N TYR A 240 -33.70 -9.66 -11.20
CA TYR A 240 -35.03 -9.04 -11.16
C TYR A 240 -35.00 -7.65 -11.82
N VAL A 241 -34.75 -7.62 -13.12
CA VAL A 241 -35.18 -6.51 -13.97
C VAL A 241 -36.33 -7.05 -14.82
N PRO A 242 -37.61 -6.80 -14.48
CA PRO A 242 -38.69 -7.08 -15.40
C PRO A 242 -38.47 -6.23 -16.65
N LEU A 243 -38.33 -6.89 -17.79
CA LEU A 243 -38.36 -6.29 -19.12
C LEU A 243 -39.71 -5.61 -19.37
#